data_AF-A0A9D0Y3P4-F1
#
_entry.id   AF-A0A9D0Y3P4-F1
#
_cell.length_a   1.000
_cell.length_b   1.000
_cell.length_c   1.000
_cell.angle_alpha   90.00
_cell.angle_beta   90.00
_cell.angle_gamma   90.00
#
_symmetry.space_group_name_H-M   'P 1'
#
loop_
_entity.id
_entity.type
_entity.pdbx_description
1 polymer ?
#
loop_
_entity_poly.entity_id
_entity_poly.type
_entity_poly.pdbx_seq_one_letter_code
_entity_poly.pdbx_strand_id
1 'polypeptide(L)'
;MAVSSKKGSNFHRKVGRIYALGMTVIGVTAIPMAIISEKIFLFLIALFSSYLVFAGWRFAVNRSGRPSKLDWFAVFIMLSTALTMCIGAYFLYTEANDQWVTLLAFGSLAAFLGLADLKSHISRRTIGKKRIVRHLTNMLGGTIATITAALVTNLSTEPVLLAWIAPTMIITPLIAYWNRKALKG
;
A
#
# COMPACT_ATOMS: atom_id res chain seq x y z
N MET A 1 15.58 -10.03 -1.12
CA MET A 1 16.10 -10.18 -2.51
C MET A 1 16.02 -8.90 -3.36
N ALA A 2 14.85 -8.31 -3.64
CA ALA A 2 14.78 -7.07 -4.45
C ALA A 2 15.30 -5.81 -3.73
N VAL A 3 15.22 -5.78 -2.40
CA VAL A 3 15.72 -4.67 -1.57
C VAL A 3 17.26 -4.60 -1.61
N SER A 4 17.93 -5.75 -1.70
CA SER A 4 19.40 -5.85 -1.68
C SER A 4 20.05 -5.81 -3.07
N SER A 5 19.28 -6.04 -4.14
CA SER A 5 19.80 -5.97 -5.51
C SER A 5 19.99 -4.51 -5.99
N LYS A 6 20.94 -4.30 -6.92
CA LYS A 6 21.14 -3.01 -7.60
C LYS A 6 19.80 -2.50 -8.16
N LYS A 7 19.37 -1.32 -7.70
CA LYS A 7 18.08 -0.73 -8.08
C LYS A 7 18.02 -0.51 -9.59
N GLY A 8 16.91 -0.90 -10.19
CA GLY A 8 16.71 -0.80 -11.64
C GLY A 8 17.44 -1.85 -12.48
N SER A 9 18.17 -2.80 -11.90
CA SER A 9 18.71 -3.98 -12.61
C SER A 9 17.60 -4.87 -13.16
N ASN A 10 17.94 -5.74 -14.12
CA ASN A 10 16.97 -6.70 -14.70
C ASN A 10 16.36 -7.60 -13.62
N PHE A 11 17.17 -8.06 -12.66
CA PHE A 11 16.70 -8.86 -11.53
C PHE A 11 15.72 -8.07 -10.65
N HIS A 12 16.06 -6.83 -10.26
CA HIS A 12 15.17 -5.96 -9.49
C HIS A 12 13.82 -5.75 -10.20
N ARG A 13 13.85 -5.48 -11.52
CA ARG A 13 12.62 -5.29 -12.31
C ARG A 13 11.79 -6.57 -12.38
N LYS A 14 12.40 -7.73 -12.55
CA LYS A 14 11.70 -9.03 -12.61
C LYS A 14 11.01 -9.34 -11.29
N VAL A 15 11.73 -9.24 -10.17
CA VAL A 15 11.15 -9.48 -8.84
C VAL A 15 10.05 -8.47 -8.52
N GLY A 16 10.26 -7.18 -8.84
CA GLY A 16 9.23 -6.16 -8.63
C GLY A 16 7.95 -6.42 -9.43
N ARG A 17 8.05 -6.94 -10.65
CA ARG A 17 6.88 -7.35 -11.46
C ARG A 17 6.16 -8.56 -10.86
N ILE A 18 6.90 -9.57 -10.42
CA ILE A 18 6.31 -10.76 -9.77
C ILE A 18 5.57 -10.34 -8.51
N TYR A 19 6.16 -9.45 -7.70
CA TYR A 19 5.51 -8.92 -6.51
C TYR A 19 4.21 -8.18 -6.85
N ALA A 20 4.24 -7.29 -7.84
CA ALA A 20 3.04 -6.58 -8.27
C ALA A 20 1.95 -7.53 -8.78
N LEU A 21 2.31 -8.53 -9.60
CA LEU A 21 1.38 -9.54 -10.08
C LEU A 21 0.77 -10.33 -8.91
N GLY A 22 1.59 -10.82 -7.98
CA GLY A 22 1.13 -11.55 -6.81
C GLY A 22 0.17 -10.74 -5.95
N MET A 23 0.45 -9.45 -5.76
CA MET A 23 -0.44 -8.55 -5.03
C MET A 23 -1.74 -8.27 -5.77
N THR A 24 -1.72 -8.20 -7.10
CA THR A 24 -2.96 -8.14 -7.89
C THR A 24 -3.80 -9.41 -7.72
N VAL A 25 -3.17 -10.59 -7.76
CA VAL A 25 -3.86 -11.86 -7.51
C VAL A 25 -4.48 -11.89 -6.12
N ILE A 26 -3.72 -11.51 -5.07
CA ILE A 26 -4.24 -11.41 -3.70
C ILE A 26 -5.47 -10.50 -3.64
N GLY A 27 -5.39 -9.31 -4.22
CA GLY A 27 -6.50 -8.35 -4.23
C GLY A 27 -7.76 -8.89 -4.91
N VAL A 28 -7.61 -9.64 -6.01
CA VAL A 28 -8.74 -10.29 -6.70
C VAL A 28 -9.30 -11.45 -5.88
N THR A 29 -8.44 -12.32 -5.35
CA THR A 29 -8.87 -13.47 -4.52
C THR A 29 -9.47 -13.06 -3.17
N ALA A 30 -9.16 -11.85 -2.70
CA ALA A 30 -9.76 -11.32 -1.48
C ALA A 30 -11.28 -11.10 -1.62
N ILE A 31 -11.81 -10.92 -2.83
CA ILE A 31 -13.25 -10.74 -3.08
C ILE A 31 -14.06 -11.98 -2.65
N PRO A 32 -13.82 -13.19 -3.22
CA PRO A 32 -14.55 -14.38 -2.77
C PRO A 32 -14.28 -14.72 -1.31
N MET A 33 -13.05 -14.49 -0.82
CA MET A 33 -12.71 -14.72 0.60
C MET A 33 -13.50 -13.81 1.55
N ALA A 34 -13.74 -12.56 1.16
CA ALA A 34 -14.56 -11.63 1.93
C ALA A 34 -16.00 -12.11 2.08
N ILE A 35 -16.55 -12.70 1.02
CA ILE A 35 -17.91 -13.24 0.99
C ILE A 35 -18.01 -14.50 1.84
N ILE A 36 -17.07 -15.44 1.67
CA ILE A 36 -17.10 -16.74 2.37
C ILE A 36 -16.81 -16.58 3.87
N SER A 37 -15.88 -15.69 4.23
CA SER A 37 -15.41 -15.58 5.61
C SER A 37 -16.12 -14.47 6.39
N GLU A 38 -16.91 -13.63 5.71
CA GLU A 38 -17.52 -12.40 6.24
C GLU A 38 -16.50 -11.40 6.86
N LYS A 39 -15.20 -11.54 6.52
CA LYS A 39 -14.11 -10.73 7.06
C LYS A 39 -13.83 -9.51 6.18
N ILE A 40 -14.74 -8.54 6.20
CA ILE A 40 -14.59 -7.28 5.46
C ILE A 40 -13.29 -6.53 5.83
N PHE A 41 -12.86 -6.64 7.08
CA PHE A 41 -11.61 -6.05 7.57
C PHE A 41 -10.40 -6.48 6.74
N LEU A 42 -10.20 -7.79 6.56
CA LEU A 42 -9.06 -8.33 5.82
C LEU A 42 -9.13 -8.01 4.33
N PHE A 43 -10.35 -7.96 3.78
CA PHE A 43 -10.58 -7.55 2.41
C PHE A 43 -10.13 -6.10 2.14
N LEU A 44 -10.48 -5.17 3.03
CA LEU A 44 -10.09 -3.76 2.89
C LEU A 44 -8.56 -3.59 2.99
N ILE A 45 -7.90 -4.34 3.88
CA ILE A 45 -6.43 -4.36 4.00
C ILE A 45 -5.78 -4.95 2.74
N ALA A 46 -6.37 -5.99 2.16
CA ALA A 46 -5.92 -6.57 0.90
C ALA A 46 -6.03 -5.55 -0.24
N LEU A 47 -7.18 -4.87 -0.40
CA LEU A 47 -7.34 -3.80 -1.41
C LEU A 47 -6.32 -2.67 -1.23
N PHE A 48 -6.14 -2.20 0.00
CA PHE A 48 -5.17 -1.16 0.34
C PHE A 48 -3.74 -1.56 -0.06
N SER A 49 -3.29 -2.73 0.37
CA SER A 49 -1.92 -3.21 0.10
C SER A 49 -1.71 -3.50 -1.40
N SER A 50 -2.68 -4.14 -2.05
CA SER A 50 -2.65 -4.40 -3.50
C SER A 50 -2.59 -3.12 -4.31
N TYR A 51 -3.36 -2.10 -3.93
CA TYR A 51 -3.30 -0.78 -4.58
C TYR A 51 -1.92 -0.16 -4.46
N LEU A 52 -1.32 -0.13 -3.25
CA LEU A 52 -0.01 0.50 -3.06
C LEU A 52 1.06 -0.15 -3.95
N VAL A 53 1.07 -1.47 -4.03
CA VAL A 53 2.06 -2.17 -4.87
C VAL A 53 1.79 -1.93 -6.36
N PHE A 54 0.52 -1.95 -6.78
CA PHE A 54 0.13 -1.61 -8.14
C PHE A 54 0.56 -0.18 -8.51
N ALA A 55 0.18 0.82 -7.72
CA ALA A 55 0.54 2.22 -7.93
C ALA A 55 2.06 2.41 -7.95
N GLY A 56 2.77 1.77 -7.02
CA GLY A 56 4.23 1.76 -6.98
C GLY A 56 4.84 1.24 -8.27
N TRP A 57 4.38 0.10 -8.78
CA TRP A 57 4.82 -0.45 -10.07
C TRP A 57 4.50 0.49 -11.24
N ARG A 58 3.29 1.05 -11.26
CA ARG A 58 2.84 2.01 -12.30
C ARG A 58 3.70 3.27 -12.32
N PHE A 59 4.05 3.83 -11.17
CA PHE A 59 5.02 4.92 -11.10
C PHE A 59 6.40 4.49 -11.61
N ALA A 60 6.90 3.29 -11.33
CA ALA A 60 8.19 2.86 -11.88
C ALA A 60 8.23 2.84 -13.41
N VAL A 61 7.16 2.34 -14.06
CA VAL A 61 7.12 2.15 -15.51
C VAL A 61 6.66 3.40 -16.28
N ASN A 62 5.81 4.23 -15.68
CA ASN A 62 5.25 5.41 -16.34
C ASN A 62 6.22 6.59 -16.38
N ARG A 63 7.10 6.61 -17.37
CA ARG A 63 8.10 7.68 -17.53
C ARG A 63 7.53 9.01 -18.01
N SER A 64 6.38 9.00 -18.70
CA SER A 64 5.76 10.21 -19.26
C SER A 64 4.97 11.00 -18.23
N GLY A 65 4.66 10.40 -17.07
CA GLY A 65 3.83 11.02 -16.03
C GLY A 65 2.34 11.11 -16.40
N ARG A 66 1.94 10.58 -17.57
CA ARG A 66 0.54 10.58 -18.01
C ARG A 66 -0.15 9.31 -17.48
N PRO A 67 -1.10 9.42 -16.52
CA PRO A 67 -1.83 8.27 -16.01
C PRO A 67 -2.72 7.66 -17.10
N SER A 68 -2.81 6.34 -17.12
CA SER A 68 -3.76 5.58 -17.93
C SER A 68 -5.13 5.52 -17.27
N LYS A 69 -6.16 5.05 -17.99
CA LYS A 69 -7.50 4.81 -17.42
C LYS A 69 -7.47 3.86 -16.21
N LEU A 70 -6.59 2.85 -16.24
CA LEU A 70 -6.39 1.92 -15.13
C LEU A 70 -5.83 2.61 -13.88
N ASP A 71 -4.97 3.61 -14.03
CA ASP A 71 -4.40 4.35 -12.90
C ASP A 71 -5.50 5.17 -12.19
N TRP A 72 -6.39 5.80 -12.97
CA TRP A 72 -7.57 6.51 -12.44
C TRP A 72 -8.53 5.58 -11.72
N PHE A 73 -8.84 4.44 -12.33
CA PHE A 73 -9.73 3.44 -11.73
C PHE A 73 -9.16 2.89 -10.42
N ALA A 74 -7.86 2.59 -10.38
CA ALA A 74 -7.19 2.11 -9.17
C ALA A 74 -7.22 3.15 -8.04
N VAL A 75 -6.93 4.42 -8.33
CA VAL A 75 -7.03 5.51 -7.34
C VAL A 75 -8.46 5.68 -6.84
N PHE A 76 -9.46 5.58 -7.72
CA PHE A 76 -10.87 5.63 -7.31
C PHE A 76 -11.20 4.51 -6.32
N ILE A 77 -10.85 3.26 -6.62
CA ILE A 77 -11.03 2.12 -5.71
C ILE A 77 -10.34 2.38 -4.36
N MET A 78 -9.12 2.88 -4.38
CA MET A 78 -8.36 3.18 -3.16
C MET A 78 -9.07 4.22 -2.29
N LEU A 79 -9.56 5.32 -2.88
CA LEU A 79 -10.25 6.37 -2.14
C LEU A 79 -11.61 5.90 -1.62
N SER A 80 -12.34 5.10 -2.39
CA SER A 80 -13.55 4.43 -1.91
C SER A 80 -13.23 3.47 -0.75
N THR A 81 -12.16 2.69 -0.86
CA THR A 81 -11.69 1.78 0.22
C THR A 81 -11.37 2.58 1.48
N ALA A 82 -10.65 3.71 1.34
CA ALA A 82 -10.32 4.58 2.46
C ALA A 82 -11.58 5.14 3.14
N LEU A 83 -12.57 5.58 2.37
CA LEU A 83 -13.84 6.05 2.89
C LEU A 83 -14.60 4.93 3.64
N THR A 84 -14.69 3.74 3.04
CA THR A 84 -15.31 2.56 3.67
C THR A 84 -14.61 2.19 4.97
N MET A 85 -13.28 2.25 5.02
CA MET A 85 -12.52 2.00 6.25
C MET A 85 -12.83 3.04 7.34
N CYS A 86 -12.88 4.33 7.01
CA CYS A 86 -13.21 5.38 7.98
C CYS A 86 -14.65 5.25 8.50
N ILE A 87 -15.62 4.94 7.63
CA ILE A 87 -17.02 4.70 8.02
C ILE A 87 -17.13 3.43 8.88
N GLY A 88 -16.48 2.34 8.46
CA GLY A 88 -16.45 1.10 9.22
C GLY A 88 -15.81 1.28 10.59
N ALA A 89 -14.78 2.11 10.70
CA ALA A 89 -14.15 2.43 11.98
C ALA A 89 -15.12 3.15 12.92
N TYR A 90 -15.94 4.07 12.41
CA TYR A 90 -16.98 4.72 13.21
C TYR A 90 -18.00 3.71 13.75
N PHE A 91 -18.48 2.77 12.92
CA PHE A 91 -19.41 1.74 13.37
C PHE A 91 -18.79 0.81 14.43
N LEU A 92 -17.56 0.34 14.20
CA LEU A 92 -16.84 -0.49 15.18
C LEU A 92 -16.61 0.24 16.50
N TYR A 93 -16.36 1.55 16.44
CA TYR A 93 -16.25 2.38 17.65
C TYR A 93 -17.57 2.41 18.43
N THR A 94 -18.71 2.56 17.75
CA THR A 94 -20.03 2.53 18.41
C THR A 94 -20.40 1.18 19.00
N GLU A 95 -19.79 0.10 18.50
CA GLU A 95 -19.93 -1.26 19.02
C GLU A 95 -18.88 -1.62 20.10
N ALA A 96 -18.05 -0.66 20.54
CA ALA A 96 -16.94 -0.88 21.46
C ALA A 96 -15.95 -1.98 21.00
N ASN A 97 -15.76 -2.12 19.69
CA ASN A 97 -14.84 -3.09 19.09
C ASN A 97 -13.48 -2.44 18.80
N ASP A 98 -12.43 -2.85 19.51
CA ASP A 98 -11.07 -2.31 19.44
C ASP A 98 -10.43 -2.28 18.03
N GLN A 99 -10.96 -3.05 17.07
CA GLN A 99 -10.51 -3.00 15.67
C GLN A 99 -10.73 -1.63 15.02
N TRP A 100 -11.60 -0.79 15.58
CA TRP A 100 -11.86 0.57 15.08
C TRP A 100 -10.58 1.39 14.93
N VAL A 101 -9.64 1.29 15.89
CA VAL A 101 -8.37 2.03 15.88
C VAL A 101 -7.56 1.67 14.65
N THR A 102 -7.49 0.37 14.38
CA THR A 102 -6.73 -0.17 13.25
C THR A 102 -7.36 0.26 11.93
N LEU A 103 -8.68 0.12 11.82
CA LEU A 103 -9.40 0.45 10.59
C LEU A 103 -9.33 1.97 10.30
N LEU A 104 -9.41 2.81 11.34
CA LEU A 104 -9.22 4.26 11.22
C LEU A 104 -7.80 4.63 10.79
N ALA A 105 -6.78 3.97 11.37
CA ALA A 105 -5.38 4.22 11.03
C ALA A 105 -5.09 3.87 9.57
N PHE A 106 -5.51 2.68 9.11
CA PHE A 106 -5.36 2.27 7.72
C PHE A 106 -6.21 3.11 6.77
N GLY A 107 -7.46 3.44 7.13
CA GLY A 107 -8.34 4.31 6.33
C GLY A 107 -7.75 5.71 6.14
N SER A 108 -7.23 6.31 7.22
CA SER A 108 -6.56 7.61 7.18
C SER A 108 -5.30 7.58 6.31
N LEU A 109 -4.48 6.54 6.46
CA LEU A 109 -3.28 6.34 5.65
C LEU A 109 -3.63 6.10 4.18
N ALA A 110 -4.69 5.34 3.91
CA ALA A 110 -5.18 5.07 2.57
C ALA A 110 -5.67 6.36 1.88
N ALA A 111 -6.45 7.18 2.59
CA ALA A 111 -6.87 8.49 2.11
C ALA A 111 -5.66 9.38 1.81
N PHE A 112 -4.71 9.49 2.76
CA PHE A 112 -3.52 10.32 2.60
C PHE A 112 -2.69 9.92 1.37
N LEU A 113 -2.36 8.64 1.22
CA LEU A 113 -1.56 8.14 0.10
C LEU A 113 -2.32 8.20 -1.22
N GLY A 114 -3.60 7.80 -1.21
CA GLY A 114 -4.48 7.85 -2.38
C GLY A 114 -4.68 9.28 -2.91
N LEU A 115 -4.91 10.26 -2.04
CA LEU A 115 -5.04 11.67 -2.44
C LEU A 115 -3.71 12.23 -2.96
N ALA A 116 -2.60 11.82 -2.37
CA ALA A 116 -1.27 12.22 -2.81
C ALA A 116 -0.95 11.66 -4.21
N ASP A 117 -1.41 10.46 -4.53
CA ASP A 117 -1.30 9.84 -5.86
C ASP A 117 -2.29 10.44 -6.87
N LEU A 118 -3.53 10.72 -6.45
CA LEU A 118 -4.52 11.46 -7.24
C LEU A 118 -3.96 12.83 -7.69
N LYS A 119 -3.41 13.61 -6.76
CA LYS A 119 -2.74 14.88 -7.05
C LYS A 119 -1.57 14.71 -8.03
N SER A 120 -0.85 13.59 -7.92
CA SER A 120 0.25 13.24 -8.81
C SER A 120 -0.25 12.93 -10.24
N HIS A 121 -1.40 12.27 -10.37
CA HIS A 121 -2.06 11.97 -11.65
C HIS A 121 -2.66 13.21 -12.32
N ILE A 122 -3.33 14.09 -11.55
CA ILE A 122 -3.88 15.36 -12.03
C ILE A 122 -2.76 16.26 -12.54
N SER A 123 -1.70 16.46 -11.73
CA SER A 123 -0.63 17.39 -12.08
C SER A 123 0.24 16.93 -13.25
N ARG A 124 0.32 15.61 -13.51
CA ARG A 124 1.19 14.99 -14.54
C ARG A 124 2.68 15.37 -14.44
N ARG A 125 3.10 15.96 -13.32
CA ARG A 125 4.47 16.46 -13.08
C ARG A 125 5.34 15.46 -12.31
N THR A 126 4.83 14.25 -12.10
CA THR A 126 5.52 13.18 -11.37
C THR A 126 6.41 12.37 -12.31
N ILE A 127 7.46 13.02 -12.79
CA ILE A 127 8.48 12.45 -13.71
C ILE A 127 9.86 12.43 -13.05
N GLY A 128 10.84 11.83 -13.72
CA GLY A 128 12.23 11.79 -13.25
C GLY A 128 12.38 11.25 -11.82
N LYS A 129 13.00 12.04 -10.94
CA LYS A 129 13.27 11.67 -9.53
C LYS A 129 11.99 11.52 -8.69
N LYS A 130 11.00 12.41 -8.88
CA LYS A 130 9.72 12.39 -8.15
C LYS A 130 8.96 11.07 -8.39
N ARG A 131 9.05 10.56 -9.61
CA ARG A 131 8.51 9.25 -9.98
C ARG A 131 9.14 8.11 -9.19
N ILE A 132 10.47 8.13 -9.01
CA ILE A 132 11.19 7.10 -8.26
C ILE A 132 10.85 7.16 -6.76
N VAL A 133 10.71 8.37 -6.20
CA VAL A 133 10.21 8.56 -4.83
C VAL A 133 8.82 7.96 -4.65
N ARG A 134 7.88 8.24 -5.57
CA ARG A 134 6.54 7.65 -5.53
C ARG A 134 6.55 6.13 -5.66
N HIS A 135 7.32 5.61 -6.61
CA HIS A 135 7.53 4.17 -6.77
C HIS A 135 8.02 3.54 -5.46
N LEU A 136 9.05 4.11 -4.85
CA LEU A 136 9.66 3.57 -3.64
C LEU A 136 8.69 3.61 -2.46
N THR A 137 8.08 4.76 -2.19
CA THR A 137 7.11 4.93 -1.09
C THR A 137 5.97 3.94 -1.21
N ASN A 138 5.38 3.80 -2.40
CA ASN A 138 4.24 2.92 -2.61
C ASN A 138 4.63 1.43 -2.53
N MET A 139 5.77 1.02 -3.12
CA MET A 139 6.22 -0.37 -3.05
C MET A 139 6.56 -0.81 -1.61
N LEU A 140 7.25 0.05 -0.85
CA LEU A 140 7.61 -0.25 0.53
C LEU A 140 6.42 -0.09 1.50
N GLY A 141 5.52 0.86 1.26
CA GLY A 141 4.27 0.99 2.00
C GLY A 141 3.38 -0.25 1.84
N GLY A 142 3.24 -0.77 0.61
CA GLY A 142 2.57 -2.04 0.37
C GLY A 142 3.27 -3.21 1.07
N THR A 143 4.61 -3.22 1.08
CA THR A 143 5.40 -4.25 1.80
C THR A 143 5.14 -4.22 3.31
N ILE A 144 5.11 -3.03 3.92
CA ILE A 144 4.72 -2.85 5.32
C ILE A 144 3.34 -3.47 5.54
N ALA A 145 2.35 -3.07 4.74
CA ALA A 145 0.97 -3.53 4.88
C ALA A 145 0.84 -5.06 4.78
N THR A 146 1.51 -5.68 3.79
CA THR A 146 1.49 -7.13 3.60
C THR A 146 2.17 -7.87 4.74
N ILE A 147 3.33 -7.41 5.22
CA ILE A 147 4.02 -8.03 6.35
C ILE A 147 3.18 -7.87 7.62
N THR A 148 2.68 -6.67 7.91
CA THR A 148 1.80 -6.44 9.06
C THR A 148 0.58 -7.35 9.01
N ALA A 149 -0.12 -7.44 7.88
CA ALA A 149 -1.28 -8.31 7.72
C ALA A 149 -0.94 -9.79 7.98
N ALA A 150 0.21 -10.28 7.49
CA ALA A 150 0.65 -11.65 7.75
C ALA A 150 1.02 -11.88 9.22
N LEU A 151 1.72 -10.93 9.86
CA LEU A 151 2.10 -11.05 11.27
C LEU A 151 0.87 -11.08 12.17
N VAL A 152 -0.04 -10.12 12.03
CA VAL A 152 -1.21 -9.98 12.92
C VAL A 152 -2.24 -11.09 12.75
N THR A 153 -2.22 -11.80 11.62
CA THR A 153 -3.13 -12.93 11.36
C THR A 153 -2.54 -14.29 11.76
N ASN A 154 -1.21 -14.43 11.81
CA ASN A 154 -0.55 -15.72 12.03
C ASN A 154 0.27 -15.80 13.32
N LEU A 155 0.60 -14.68 13.96
CA LEU A 155 1.41 -14.65 15.17
C LEU A 155 0.66 -13.97 16.30
N SER A 156 0.68 -14.60 17.47
CA SER A 156 0.28 -14.01 18.73
C SER A 156 1.52 -13.42 19.41
N THR A 157 1.72 -12.11 19.30
CA THR A 157 2.81 -11.41 19.98
C THR A 157 2.30 -10.76 21.25
N GLU A 158 3.10 -10.80 22.33
CA GLU A 158 2.85 -10.01 23.53
C GLU A 158 3.97 -8.97 23.70
N PRO A 159 3.66 -7.66 23.60
CA PRO A 159 2.35 -7.06 23.36
C PRO A 159 1.86 -7.19 21.91
N VAL A 160 0.54 -7.29 21.69
CA VAL A 160 -0.09 -7.39 20.34
C VAL A 160 0.34 -6.26 19.40
N LEU A 161 0.57 -5.07 19.94
CA LEU A 161 1.02 -3.90 19.19
C LEU A 161 2.34 -4.14 18.42
N LEU A 162 3.20 -5.05 18.91
CA LEU A 162 4.49 -5.34 18.30
C LEU A 162 4.33 -5.85 16.86
N ALA A 163 3.38 -6.77 16.60
CA ALA A 163 3.08 -7.24 15.26
C ALA A 163 2.56 -6.13 14.33
N TRP A 164 1.83 -5.14 14.88
CA TRP A 164 1.29 -4.02 14.12
C TRP A 164 2.35 -3.00 13.70
N ILE A 165 3.25 -2.63 14.62
CA ILE A 165 4.18 -1.51 14.40
C ILE A 165 5.56 -1.94 13.89
N ALA A 166 5.99 -3.18 14.14
CA ALA A 166 7.35 -3.61 13.84
C ALA A 166 7.75 -3.37 12.37
N PRO A 167 6.92 -3.73 11.35
CA PRO A 167 7.28 -3.47 9.95
C PRO A 167 7.43 -1.98 9.65
N THR A 168 6.52 -1.16 10.17
CA THR A 168 6.53 0.31 10.00
C THR A 168 7.77 0.93 10.63
N MET A 169 8.14 0.51 11.85
CA MET A 169 9.30 1.02 12.59
C MET A 169 10.61 0.77 11.86
N ILE A 170 10.74 -0.36 11.16
CA ILE A 170 11.96 -0.73 10.43
C ILE A 170 11.97 -0.10 9.03
N ILE A 171 10.86 -0.17 8.30
CA ILE A 171 10.82 0.17 6.87
C ILE A 171 10.58 1.67 6.63
N THR A 172 9.88 2.38 7.52
CA THR A 172 9.61 3.83 7.33
C THR A 172 10.88 4.68 7.35
N PRO A 173 11.84 4.49 8.29
CA PRO A 173 13.13 5.19 8.24
C PRO A 173 13.90 4.92 6.93
N LEU A 174 13.82 3.68 6.43
CA LEU A 174 14.42 3.29 5.15
C LEU A 174 13.78 4.06 3.98
N ILE A 175 12.44 4.15 3.93
CA ILE A 175 11.72 4.97 2.94
C ILE A 175 12.21 6.42 2.99
N ALA A 176 12.28 7.02 4.18
CA ALA A 176 12.70 8.40 4.36
C ALA A 176 14.14 8.64 3.88
N TYR A 177 15.08 7.77 4.25
CA TYR A 177 16.48 7.83 3.82
C TYR A 177 16.60 7.78 2.29
N TRP A 178 15.99 6.78 1.65
CA TRP A 178 16.12 6.58 0.21
C TRP A 178 15.35 7.63 -0.60
N ASN A 179 14.22 8.14 -0.09
CA ASN A 179 13.52 9.27 -0.72
C ASN A 179 14.40 10.53 -0.74
N ARG A 180 15.06 10.86 0.37
CA ARG A 180 16.00 11.98 0.44
C ARG A 180 17.16 11.78 -0.53
N LYS A 181 17.74 10.59 -0.57
CA LYS A 181 18.86 10.24 -1.47
C LYS A 181 18.46 10.35 -2.95
N ALA A 182 17.28 9.84 -3.32
CA ALA A 182 16.78 9.85 -4.69
C ALA A 182 16.44 11.25 -5.22
N LEU A 183 16.17 12.22 -4.34
CA LEU A 183 15.95 13.61 -4.73
C LEU A 183 17.25 14.41 -4.86
N LYS A 184 18.26 14.10 -4.02
CA LYS A 184 19.56 14.80 -4.00
C LYS A 184 20.49 14.40 -5.14
N GLY A 185 20.60 13.10 -5.46
CA GLY A 185 21.36 12.61 -6.61
C GLY A 185 20.57 12.78 -7.89
#